data_AF-A0A455BFD3-F1
#
_entry.id   AF-A0A455BFD3-F1
#
_cell.length_a   1.000
_cell.length_b   1.000
_cell.length_c   1.000
_cell.angle_alpha   90.00
_cell.angle_beta   90.00
_cell.angle_gamma   90.00
#
_symmetry.space_group_name_H-M   'P 1'
#
loop_
_entity.id
_entity.type
_entity.pdbx_description
1 polymer ?
#
loop_
_entity_poly.entity_id
_entity_poly.type
_entity_poly.pdbx_seq_one_letter_code
_entity_poly.pdbx_strand_id
1 'polypeptide(L)'
;YGSGGDKSFPKFFLLCPQVSPEHRYTALSSLASGFLPQQVLTTFFNLSVLYLHGNSIQRLGEVNKLAVLPRLRSLTLHGNPIEEEKGYRQYVLCTLPRITTFDFSGVTKADRTTAEVWKRMNIKPKKVWIKHNAL
;
A
#
# COMPACT_ATOMS: atom_id res chain seq x y z
N TYR A 1 -35.80 -6.18 6.32
CA TYR A 1 -35.08 -7.20 5.55
C TYR A 1 -34.47 -6.55 4.32
N GLY A 2 -33.14 -6.62 4.17
CA GLY A 2 -32.36 -6.11 3.01
C GLY A 2 -32.04 -4.61 3.11
N SER A 3 -30.80 -4.13 2.98
CA SER A 3 -29.67 -4.63 2.21
C SER A 3 -28.44 -4.90 3.06
N GLY A 4 -27.93 -6.13 2.95
CA GLY A 4 -26.60 -6.52 3.36
C GLY A 4 -25.56 -5.87 2.46
N GLY A 5 -25.14 -4.66 2.81
CA GLY A 5 -23.82 -4.19 2.43
C GLY A 5 -22.83 -4.91 3.32
N ASP A 6 -22.13 -5.89 2.76
CA ASP A 6 -21.05 -6.61 3.42
C ASP A 6 -20.17 -5.60 4.15
N LYS A 7 -20.28 -5.57 5.48
CA LYS A 7 -19.32 -4.90 6.35
C LYS A 7 -18.09 -5.79 6.34
N SER A 8 -17.36 -5.78 5.22
CA SER A 8 -16.03 -6.35 5.10
C SER A 8 -15.09 -5.53 5.97
N PHE A 9 -15.27 -5.63 7.29
CA PHE A 9 -14.28 -5.22 8.27
C PHE A 9 -12.96 -5.90 7.87
N PRO A 10 -11.82 -5.20 7.95
CA PRO A 10 -10.52 -5.69 7.48
C PRO A 10 -10.04 -6.85 8.37
N LYS A 11 -10.56 -8.06 8.12
CA LYS A 11 -10.43 -9.20 9.03
C LYS A 11 -9.00 -9.75 9.08
N PHE A 12 -8.20 -9.62 8.03
CA PHE A 12 -6.89 -10.28 8.02
C PHE A 12 -5.78 -9.57 8.80
N PHE A 13 -5.77 -8.23 8.86
CA PHE A 13 -4.75 -7.51 9.63
C PHE A 13 -4.96 -7.64 11.16
N LEU A 14 -6.21 -7.88 11.57
CA LEU A 14 -6.61 -7.98 12.98
C LEU A 14 -6.53 -9.39 13.56
N LEU A 15 -6.36 -10.40 12.70
CA LEU A 15 -6.24 -11.80 13.09
C LEU A 15 -4.78 -12.24 13.29
N CYS A 16 -3.78 -11.39 13.03
CA CYS A 16 -2.40 -11.72 13.37
C CYS A 16 -2.24 -11.82 14.90
N PRO A 17 -1.87 -13.00 15.45
CA PRO A 17 -1.71 -13.19 16.89
C PRO A 17 -0.56 -12.35 17.47
N GLN A 18 0.36 -11.87 16.62
CA GLN A 18 1.52 -11.06 16.97
C GLN A 18 1.21 -9.55 17.12
N VAL A 19 -0.05 -9.12 16.92
CA VAL A 19 -0.43 -7.70 17.04
C VAL A 19 -0.99 -7.46 18.44
N SER A 20 -0.29 -6.67 19.27
CA SER A 20 -0.84 -6.26 20.57
C SER A 20 -2.18 -5.52 20.42
N PRO A 21 -3.11 -5.65 21.37
CA PRO A 21 -4.44 -5.02 21.30
C PRO A 21 -4.40 -3.51 21.02
N GLU A 22 -3.45 -2.76 21.60
CA GLU A 22 -3.28 -1.33 21.36
C GLU A 22 -2.96 -0.97 19.91
N HIS A 23 -2.16 -1.80 19.24
CA HIS A 23 -1.80 -1.61 17.83
C HIS A 23 -2.97 -1.96 16.90
N ARG A 24 -3.85 -2.89 17.30
CA ARG A 24 -5.07 -3.23 16.54
C ARG A 24 -6.03 -2.05 16.48
N TYR A 25 -6.23 -1.37 17.61
CA TYR A 25 -7.14 -0.23 17.69
C TYR A 25 -6.63 0.96 16.86
N THR A 26 -5.33 1.27 16.99
CA THR A 26 -4.68 2.33 16.18
C THR A 26 -4.74 2.03 14.68
N ALA A 27 -4.61 0.77 14.29
CA ALA A 27 -4.71 0.38 12.89
C ALA A 27 -6.14 0.50 12.35
N LEU A 28 -7.13 0.09 13.13
CA LEU A 28 -8.54 0.23 12.79
C LEU A 28 -8.94 1.69 12.58
N SER A 29 -8.58 2.58 13.52
CA SER A 29 -8.95 4.00 13.44
C SER A 29 -8.28 4.70 12.26
N SER A 30 -7.01 4.37 11.98
CA SER A 30 -6.28 4.93 10.85
C SER A 30 -6.86 4.47 9.51
N LEU A 31 -7.16 3.17 9.36
CA LEU A 31 -7.75 2.61 8.14
C LEU A 31 -9.16 3.16 7.87
N ALA A 32 -9.98 3.34 8.92
CA ALA A 32 -11.29 3.98 8.81
C ALA A 32 -11.18 5.43 8.32
N SER A 33 -10.06 6.10 8.62
CA SER A 33 -9.77 7.46 8.15
C SER A 33 -9.05 7.48 6.79
N GLY A 34 -8.80 6.32 6.18
CA GLY A 34 -8.14 6.20 4.87
C GLY A 34 -6.61 6.26 4.89
N PHE A 35 -6.00 6.06 6.06
CA PHE A 35 -4.54 6.13 6.25
C PHE A 35 -3.96 4.81 6.75
N LEU A 36 -2.75 4.49 6.27
CA LEU A 36 -1.97 3.37 6.77
C LEU A 36 -1.14 3.78 8.01
N PRO A 37 -1.23 3.02 9.12
CA PRO A 37 -0.50 3.27 10.36
C PRO A 37 0.96 2.80 10.25
N GLN A 38 1.89 3.70 9.95
CA GLN A 38 3.29 3.33 9.70
C GLN A 38 3.97 2.64 10.90
N GLN A 39 3.69 3.08 12.13
CA GLN A 39 4.24 2.50 13.36
C GLN A 39 3.83 1.02 13.53
N VAL A 40 2.60 0.69 13.16
CA VAL A 40 2.09 -0.68 13.22
C VAL A 40 2.66 -1.52 12.08
N LEU A 41 2.89 -0.94 10.89
CA LEU A 41 3.52 -1.68 9.78
C LEU A 41 4.96 -2.09 10.13
N THR A 42 5.72 -1.24 10.82
CA THR A 42 7.11 -1.56 11.20
C THR A 42 7.24 -2.74 12.15
N THR A 43 6.19 -3.12 12.89
CA THR A 43 6.22 -4.30 13.76
C THR A 43 6.10 -5.62 12.98
N PHE A 44 5.63 -5.60 11.73
CA PHE A 44 5.38 -6.80 10.92
C PHE A 44 6.43 -7.04 9.83
N PHE A 45 7.70 -7.11 10.22
CA PHE A 45 8.82 -7.34 9.29
C PHE A 45 8.74 -8.65 8.48
N ASN A 46 8.02 -9.66 8.99
CA ASN A 46 7.82 -10.95 8.34
C ASN A 46 6.53 -11.05 7.50
N LEU A 47 5.74 -9.98 7.39
CA LEU A 47 4.49 -10.00 6.65
C LEU A 47 4.74 -10.25 5.15
N SER A 48 4.14 -11.30 4.61
CA SER A 48 4.24 -11.68 3.20
C SER A 48 2.97 -11.38 2.40
N VAL A 49 1.82 -11.41 3.05
CA VAL A 49 0.50 -11.23 2.43
C VAL A 49 -0.27 -10.18 3.21
N LEU A 50 -0.80 -9.18 2.50
CA LEU A 50 -1.56 -8.08 3.07
C LEU A 50 -2.85 -7.85 2.29
N TYR A 51 -3.98 -8.02 2.98
CA TYR A 51 -5.31 -7.78 2.43
C TYR A 51 -5.89 -6.48 2.99
N LEU A 52 -6.05 -5.48 2.13
CA LEU A 52 -6.59 -4.16 2.44
C LEU A 52 -7.77 -3.77 1.53
N HIS A 53 -8.43 -4.75 0.91
CA HIS A 53 -9.57 -4.48 0.05
C HIS A 53 -10.76 -3.90 0.81
N GLY A 54 -11.60 -3.11 0.13
CA GLY A 54 -12.81 -2.54 0.72
C GLY A 54 -12.56 -1.55 1.87
N ASN A 55 -11.41 -0.88 1.88
CA ASN A 55 -11.11 0.18 2.85
C ASN A 55 -11.26 1.57 2.18
N SER A 56 -10.96 2.63 2.92
CA SER A 56 -11.09 4.01 2.44
C SER A 56 -9.76 4.64 2.05
N ILE A 57 -8.80 3.85 1.54
CA ILE A 57 -7.49 4.35 1.12
C ILE A 57 -7.67 5.17 -0.16
N GLN A 58 -7.39 6.46 -0.09
CA GLN A 58 -7.65 7.39 -1.20
C GLN A 58 -6.40 7.79 -1.98
N ARG A 59 -5.22 7.73 -1.37
CA ARG A 59 -4.01 8.35 -1.94
C ARG A 59 -2.96 7.31 -2.28
N LEU A 60 -2.39 7.42 -3.48
CA LEU A 60 -1.20 6.66 -3.90
C LEU A 60 -0.04 6.78 -2.90
N GLY A 61 0.11 7.95 -2.27
CA GLY A 61 1.14 8.19 -1.27
C GLY A 61 1.14 7.24 -0.08
N GLU A 62 -0.01 6.66 0.28
CA GLU A 62 -0.13 5.68 1.37
C GLU A 62 0.66 4.41 1.08
N VAL A 63 0.77 4.01 -0.19
CA VAL A 63 1.52 2.82 -0.63
C VAL A 63 3.00 2.94 -0.26
N ASN A 64 3.56 4.15 -0.18
CA ASN A 64 4.96 4.35 0.24
C ASN A 64 5.21 3.85 1.66
N LYS A 65 4.20 3.88 2.53
CA LYS A 65 4.30 3.39 3.90
C LYS A 65 4.44 1.86 3.95
N LEU A 66 3.97 1.15 2.92
CA LEU A 66 4.12 -0.30 2.79
C LEU A 66 5.54 -0.70 2.35
N ALA A 67 6.35 0.23 1.84
CA ALA A 67 7.73 -0.06 1.45
C ALA A 67 8.63 -0.49 2.63
N VAL A 68 8.19 -0.21 3.88
CA VAL A 68 8.86 -0.65 5.10
C VAL A 68 8.76 -2.16 5.34
N LEU A 69 7.89 -2.87 4.60
CA LEU A 69 7.67 -4.31 4.75
C LEU A 69 8.57 -5.09 3.78
N PRO A 70 9.74 -5.57 4.20
CA PRO A 70 10.70 -6.18 3.27
C PRO A 70 10.17 -7.50 2.69
N ARG A 71 9.36 -8.25 3.43
CA ARG A 71 8.91 -9.58 3.02
C ARG A 71 7.59 -9.59 2.27
N LEU A 72 6.98 -8.43 2.04
CA LEU A 72 5.70 -8.36 1.36
C LEU A 72 5.80 -8.89 -0.07
N ARG A 73 4.87 -9.78 -0.43
CA ARG A 73 4.78 -10.46 -1.74
C ARG A 73 3.39 -10.33 -2.36
N SER A 74 2.35 -10.38 -1.54
CA SER A 74 0.97 -10.26 -2.00
C SER A 74 0.28 -9.07 -1.35
N LEU A 75 -0.34 -8.21 -2.17
CA LEU A 75 -1.09 -7.04 -1.71
C LEU A 75 -2.43 -6.98 -2.44
N THR A 76 -3.51 -6.69 -1.71
CA THR A 76 -4.82 -6.37 -2.31
C THR A 76 -5.33 -5.04 -1.79
N LEU A 77 -5.70 -4.14 -2.69
CA LEU A 77 -6.19 -2.80 -2.44
C LEU A 77 -7.47 -2.48 -3.24
N HIS A 78 -8.00 -3.41 -4.05
CA HIS A 78 -9.28 -3.22 -4.75
C HIS A 78 -10.43 -2.80 -3.83
N GLY A 79 -11.42 -2.10 -4.38
CA GLY A 79 -12.55 -1.57 -3.60
C GLY A 79 -12.15 -0.45 -2.64
N ASN A 80 -10.99 0.20 -2.88
CA ASN A 80 -10.59 1.45 -2.24
C ASN A 80 -10.62 2.57 -3.29
N PRO A 81 -10.90 3.85 -2.90
CA PRO A 81 -10.92 4.96 -3.86
C PRO A 81 -9.60 5.17 -4.65
N ILE A 82 -8.47 4.74 -4.10
CA ILE A 82 -7.16 4.72 -4.78
C ILE A 82 -7.18 3.97 -6.12
N GLU A 83 -8.13 3.05 -6.34
CA GLU A 83 -8.28 2.29 -7.58
C GLU A 83 -8.63 3.20 -8.78
N GLU A 84 -9.26 4.34 -8.55
CA GLU A 84 -9.63 5.32 -9.59
C GLU A 84 -8.44 6.19 -10.05
N GLU A 85 -7.32 6.14 -9.33
CA GLU A 85 -6.14 6.96 -9.63
C GLU A 85 -5.42 6.48 -10.89
N LYS A 86 -5.06 7.43 -11.76
CA LYS A 86 -4.33 7.12 -12.99
C LYS A 86 -2.96 6.53 -12.66
N GLY A 87 -2.69 5.35 -13.21
CA GLY A 87 -1.44 4.65 -12.98
C GLY A 87 -1.38 3.94 -11.62
N TYR A 88 -2.52 3.69 -10.97
CA TYR A 88 -2.62 2.96 -9.71
C TYR A 88 -1.74 1.70 -9.66
N ARG A 89 -1.90 0.78 -10.62
CA ARG A 89 -1.09 -0.45 -10.70
C ARG A 89 0.40 -0.12 -10.87
N GLN A 90 0.74 0.77 -11.79
CA GLN A 90 2.13 1.12 -12.10
C GLN A 90 2.81 1.77 -10.89
N TYR A 91 2.14 2.68 -10.20
CA TYR A 91 2.62 3.32 -8.99
C TYR A 91 2.93 2.29 -7.91
N VAL A 92 1.99 1.38 -7.65
CA VAL A 92 2.17 0.33 -6.63
C VAL A 92 3.36 -0.58 -6.98
N LEU A 93 3.47 -1.02 -8.23
CA LEU A 93 4.56 -1.88 -8.67
C LEU A 93 5.93 -1.19 -8.62
N CYS A 94 5.99 0.12 -8.91
CA CYS A 94 7.20 0.92 -8.79
C CYS A 94 7.62 1.16 -7.35
N THR A 95 6.66 1.39 -6.46
CA THR A 95 6.90 1.65 -5.04
C THR A 95 7.25 0.37 -4.29
N LEU A 96 6.63 -0.75 -4.65
CA LEU A 96 6.81 -2.05 -4.01
C LEU A 96 7.36 -3.07 -5.00
N PRO A 97 8.62 -2.95 -5.45
CA PRO A 97 9.18 -3.82 -6.49
C PRO A 97 9.27 -5.29 -6.06
N ARG A 98 9.07 -5.61 -4.78
CA ARG A 98 9.16 -6.99 -4.28
C ARG A 98 7.85 -7.77 -4.39
N ILE A 99 6.71 -7.11 -4.68
CA ILE A 99 5.43 -7.82 -4.77
C ILE A 99 5.38 -8.69 -6.03
N THR A 100 4.83 -9.89 -5.88
CA THR A 100 4.64 -10.90 -6.93
C THR A 100 3.17 -11.04 -7.30
N THR A 101 2.26 -10.64 -6.40
CA THR A 101 0.82 -10.70 -6.62
C THR A 101 0.19 -9.39 -6.15
N PHE A 102 -0.63 -8.78 -7.00
CA PHE A 102 -1.32 -7.54 -6.73
C PHE A 102 -2.79 -7.62 -7.19
N ASP A 103 -3.73 -7.29 -6.31
CA ASP A 103 -5.18 -7.39 -6.58
C ASP A 103 -5.57 -8.74 -7.20
N PHE A 104 -5.08 -9.82 -6.58
CA PHE A 104 -5.26 -11.22 -7.03
C PHE A 104 -4.67 -11.57 -8.41
N SER A 105 -4.03 -10.61 -9.09
CA SER A 105 -3.32 -10.85 -10.33
C SER A 105 -1.82 -11.05 -10.10
N GLY A 106 -1.21 -11.99 -10.82
CA GLY A 106 0.24 -12.15 -10.83
C GLY A 106 0.93 -10.96 -11.48
N VAL A 107 2.07 -10.56 -10.94
CA VAL A 107 2.92 -9.50 -11.49
C VAL A 107 3.92 -10.13 -12.46
N THR A 108 3.80 -9.77 -13.73
CA THR A 108 4.68 -10.25 -14.80
C THR A 108 5.90 -9.35 -14.98
N LYS A 109 6.88 -9.81 -15.77
CA LYS A 109 8.01 -8.96 -16.18
C LYS A 109 7.54 -7.76 -17.01
N ALA A 110 6.54 -7.96 -17.88
CA ALA A 110 5.97 -6.90 -18.71
C ALA A 110 5.33 -5.80 -17.85
N ASP A 111 4.57 -6.18 -16.81
CA ASP A 111 4.01 -5.22 -15.85
C ASP A 111 5.09 -4.32 -15.24
N ARG A 112 6.24 -4.91 -14.89
CA ARG A 112 7.38 -4.17 -14.30
C ARG A 112 8.00 -3.20 -15.30
N THR A 113 8.18 -3.63 -16.54
CA THR A 113 8.69 -2.75 -17.61
C THR A 113 7.75 -1.58 -17.83
N THR A 114 6.44 -1.84 -17.92
CA THR A 114 5.43 -0.78 -18.07
C THR A 114 5.42 0.16 -16.87
N ALA A 115 5.54 -0.37 -15.65
CA ALA A 115 5.62 0.43 -14.44
C ALA A 115 6.85 1.35 -14.45
N GLU A 116 8.03 0.83 -14.81
CA GLU A 116 9.26 1.62 -14.88
C GLU A 116 9.17 2.75 -15.93
N VAL A 117 8.60 2.46 -17.10
CA VAL A 117 8.34 3.48 -18.13
C VAL A 117 7.38 4.53 -17.59
N TRP A 118 6.28 4.12 -16.96
CA TRP A 118 5.32 5.04 -16.35
C TRP A 118 5.98 5.91 -15.28
N LYS A 119 6.81 5.34 -14.40
CA LYS A 119 7.55 6.09 -13.38
C LYS A 119 8.44 7.17 -13.99
N ARG A 120 9.18 6.86 -15.05
CA ARG A 120 10.02 7.84 -15.74
C ARG A 120 9.23 9.01 -16.34
N MET A 121 8.00 8.75 -16.76
CA MET A 121 7.12 9.74 -17.39
C MET A 121 6.30 10.55 -16.38
N ASN A 122 5.93 9.95 -15.25
CA ASN A 122 4.93 10.48 -14.33
C ASN A 122 5.48 10.89 -12.96
N ILE A 123 6.61 10.35 -12.51
CA ILE A 123 7.24 10.70 -11.23
C ILE A 123 8.37 11.70 -11.48
N LYS A 124 8.13 12.98 -11.16
CA LYS A 124 9.15 14.02 -11.28
C LYS A 124 10.24 13.80 -10.23
N PRO A 125 11.54 13.82 -10.59
CA PRO A 125 12.61 13.78 -9.61
C PRO A 125 12.48 15.02 -8.70
N LYS A 126 12.58 14.81 -7.38
CA LYS A 126 12.67 15.93 -6.44
C LYS A 126 13.93 16.74 -6.79
N LYS A 127 13.77 18.02 -7.13
CA LYS A 127 14.89 18.95 -7.34
C LYS A 127 15.67 19.05 -6.03
N VAL A 128 16.82 18.39 -5.94
CA VAL A 128 17.76 18.55 -4.83
C VAL A 128 18.51 19.86 -5.08
N TRP A 129 18.20 20.90 -4.32
CA TRP A 129 19.02 22.12 -4.31
C TRP A 129 20.31 21.83 -3.56
N ILE A 130 21.38 21.58 -4.30
CA ILE A 130 22.74 21.60 -3.74
C ILE A 130 23.09 23.07 -3.53
N LYS A 131 23.06 23.52 -2.27
CA LYS A 131 23.63 24.82 -1.90
C LYS A 131 25.15 24.69 -2.09
N HIS A 132 25.70 25.31 -3.14
CA HIS A 132 27.12 25.59 -3.18
C HIS A 132 27.39 26.60 -2.05
N ASN A 133 28.08 26.17 -0.99
CA ASN A 133 28.68 27.09 -0.05
C ASN A 133 29.72 27.89 -0.82
N ALA A 134 29.44 29.18 -1.02
CA ALA A 134 30.44 30.14 -1.43
C ALA A 134 31.49 30.24 -0.31
N LEU A 135 32.75 30.07 -0.71
CA LEU A 135 33.94 30.35 0.10
C LEU A 135 34.07 31.85 0.35
#